data_AF-J1J1U7-F1
#
_entry.id   AF-J1J1U7-F1
#
_cell.length_a   1.000
_cell.length_b   1.000
_cell.length_c   1.000
_cell.angle_alpha   90.00
_cell.angle_beta   90.00
_cell.angle_gamma   90.00
#
_symmetry.space_group_name_H-M   'P 1'
#
loop_
_entity.id
_entity.type
_entity.pdbx_description
1 polymer ?
#
loop_
_entity_poly.entity_id
_entity_poly.type
_entity_poly.pdbx_seq_one_letter_code
_entity_poly.pdbx_strand_id
1 'polypeptide(L)'
;MTSLDYDLKESKRGKVSDTKAKKKQSCDHRGCNQNNRSVLLQTRTCSIAVDIEKQQRKRQDKPKRVFLQSNAAFELHDRAIVGVKKTKRLKAPFSPRSSQRKSLPLYAALDLGTNNCRLLIASPSKPGYFHVVDAFSRIVRLGEGLVNNGFLNTQAMDRAIEALKICHLKLKQRRIKSYRLVATEACRSAENGRYFIQRVLDETGLELEIVDRKTEARFAVAGCGTLVERNTDAIVLFDIGGGSSEIVLLDVSKKRSFRLSEQITAWTSLPVGVVTLAERFGGNEVSVDDFENMKSYVRGFLNNFSDRDKLGALTQSSNFHLLGTSGTITTLAGMHLNLERYDRRKVDGMWMNDTDITLMTKRLLSWDINERVINPCIGRERADLVLAGCAILDVIREVWPSRRLRVADRGLREGILIELMLRDGVWCRCRKGTTAKTRDY
;
A
#
# COMPACT_ATOMS: atom_id res chain seq x y z
N MET A 1 -63.66 26.86 23.08
CA MET A 1 -62.63 27.55 23.89
C MET A 1 -61.48 27.91 22.96
N THR A 2 -61.54 29.16 22.48
CA THR A 2 -60.46 30.14 22.19
C THR A 2 -59.03 29.61 21.98
N SER A 3 -58.29 29.83 20.88
CA SER A 3 -58.12 30.94 19.89
C SER A 3 -56.87 31.80 20.13
N LEU A 4 -56.32 32.27 18.99
CA LEU A 4 -55.43 33.42 18.72
C LEU A 4 -53.92 33.12 18.69
N ASP A 5 -53.20 33.20 17.56
CA ASP A 5 -53.03 34.23 16.50
C ASP A 5 -52.10 35.40 16.86
N TYR A 6 -51.54 35.99 15.79
CA TYR A 6 -50.83 37.28 15.59
C TYR A 6 -49.30 37.22 15.45
N ASP A 7 -48.63 37.86 14.48
CA ASP A 7 -49.06 38.45 13.21
C ASP A 7 -47.86 38.89 12.34
N LEU A 8 -48.09 38.83 11.02
CA LEU A 8 -47.63 39.65 9.88
C LEU A 8 -46.65 40.84 10.08
N LYS A 9 -45.73 40.98 9.10
CA LYS A 9 -45.80 42.08 8.09
C LYS A 9 -44.80 41.96 6.92
N GLU A 10 -45.35 41.86 5.71
CA GLU A 10 -44.74 42.34 4.45
C GLU A 10 -44.95 43.86 4.27
N SER A 11 -44.06 44.50 3.51
CA SER A 11 -44.24 45.76 2.76
C SER A 11 -42.92 46.03 2.00
N LYS A 12 -42.80 46.41 0.72
CA LYS A 12 -43.71 46.83 -0.36
C LYS A 12 -42.91 46.78 -1.68
N ARG A 13 -43.67 46.62 -2.78
CA ARG A 13 -43.26 46.80 -4.18
C ARG A 13 -42.72 48.20 -4.49
N GLY A 14 -41.84 48.27 -5.50
CA GLY A 14 -41.59 49.44 -6.33
C GLY A 14 -40.98 49.03 -7.68
N LYS A 15 -41.79 49.04 -8.75
CA LYS A 15 -41.39 48.95 -10.17
C LYS A 15 -41.12 50.37 -10.72
N VAL A 16 -40.63 50.43 -11.97
CA VAL A 16 -40.66 51.54 -12.96
C VAL A 16 -39.36 52.38 -12.93
N SER A 17 -38.63 52.70 -14.02
CA SER A 17 -38.66 52.47 -15.48
C SER A 17 -37.38 53.08 -16.08
N ASP A 18 -37.02 52.67 -17.32
CA ASP A 18 -36.41 53.45 -18.42
C ASP A 18 -35.33 54.51 -18.11
N THR A 19 -34.18 54.61 -18.79
CA THR A 19 -34.11 55.02 -20.21
C THR A 19 -32.68 54.88 -20.79
N LYS A 20 -32.64 54.52 -22.08
CA LYS A 20 -31.65 54.75 -23.17
C LYS A 20 -30.43 55.67 -22.94
N ALA A 21 -29.27 55.26 -23.48
CA ALA A 21 -28.54 55.91 -24.61
C ALA A 21 -27.14 55.27 -24.81
N LYS A 22 -26.93 54.40 -25.81
CA LYS A 22 -26.27 54.69 -27.10
C LYS A 22 -25.28 55.88 -27.12
N LYS A 23 -23.99 55.58 -27.36
CA LYS A 23 -23.17 56.34 -28.31
C LYS A 23 -22.28 55.38 -29.12
N LYS A 24 -22.42 55.50 -30.43
CA LYS A 24 -21.71 54.86 -31.54
C LYS A 24 -21.00 55.99 -32.28
N GLN A 25 -19.73 55.83 -32.66
CA GLN A 25 -19.01 56.50 -33.77
C GLN A 25 -17.59 55.92 -33.74
N SER A 26 -17.06 55.09 -34.65
CA SER A 26 -17.04 54.91 -36.12
C SER A 26 -16.24 55.95 -36.93
N CYS A 27 -15.18 55.43 -37.58
CA CYS A 27 -14.54 55.80 -38.87
C CYS A 27 -13.88 57.20 -38.94
N ASP A 28 -12.82 57.47 -39.70
CA ASP A 28 -11.95 56.74 -40.64
C ASP A 28 -10.80 57.72 -41.01
N HIS A 29 -9.60 57.22 -41.35
CA HIS A 29 -8.90 57.60 -42.60
C HIS A 29 -7.52 56.91 -42.77
N ARG A 30 -7.41 56.17 -43.88
CA ARG A 30 -6.39 56.17 -44.97
C ARG A 30 -4.90 56.29 -44.55
N GLY A 31 -3.97 55.50 -45.09
CA GLY A 31 -4.00 54.72 -46.33
C GLY A 31 -2.75 53.87 -46.59
N CYS A 32 -2.84 53.26 -47.77
CA CYS A 32 -2.03 52.25 -48.46
C CYS A 32 -0.49 52.39 -48.41
N ASN A 33 0.22 51.25 -48.39
CA ASN A 33 1.08 50.92 -49.52
C ASN A 33 1.23 49.40 -49.74
N GLN A 34 1.03 49.00 -50.99
CA GLN A 34 1.18 47.65 -51.52
C GLN A 34 2.65 47.39 -51.89
N ASN A 35 3.11 46.13 -51.79
CA ASN A 35 3.84 45.54 -52.91
C ASN A 35 3.64 44.02 -52.97
N ASN A 36 3.13 43.61 -54.13
CA ASN A 36 2.91 42.25 -54.59
C ASN A 36 4.24 41.55 -54.95
N ARG A 37 4.32 40.23 -54.76
CA ARG A 37 4.24 39.26 -55.89
C ARG A 37 4.35 37.81 -55.41
N SER A 38 3.30 37.08 -55.73
CA SER A 38 3.19 35.64 -55.90
C SER A 38 4.09 35.11 -57.02
N VAL A 39 4.64 33.89 -56.88
CA VAL A 39 4.78 32.93 -57.98
C VAL A 39 4.53 31.51 -57.45
N LEU A 40 3.62 30.81 -58.13
CA LEU A 40 3.22 29.41 -57.98
C LEU A 40 4.12 28.50 -58.84
N LEU A 41 4.11 27.20 -58.53
CA LEU A 41 4.49 26.03 -59.35
C LEU A 41 5.99 25.69 -59.48
N GLN A 42 6.40 24.56 -58.90
CA GLN A 42 6.49 23.29 -59.64
C GLN A 42 6.94 22.14 -58.72
N THR A 43 6.19 21.05 -58.79
CA THR A 43 6.55 19.70 -58.36
C THR A 43 7.81 19.22 -59.08
N ARG A 44 8.86 18.86 -58.32
CA ARG A 44 9.85 17.87 -58.74
C ARG A 44 10.22 16.99 -57.55
N THR A 45 9.86 15.72 -57.68
CA THR A 45 10.44 14.59 -56.98
C THR A 45 11.95 14.60 -57.12
N CYS A 46 12.68 14.55 -56.00
CA CYS A 46 14.08 14.17 -55.99
C CYS A 46 14.28 13.06 -54.96
N SER A 47 14.43 11.86 -55.50
CA SER A 47 14.78 10.64 -54.81
C SER A 47 16.21 10.75 -54.30
N ILE A 48 16.41 10.65 -52.99
CA ILE A 48 17.75 10.36 -52.44
C ILE A 48 17.72 8.89 -52.03
N ALA A 49 18.29 8.07 -52.90
CA ALA A 49 18.68 6.71 -52.61
C ALA A 49 19.81 6.75 -51.56
N VAL A 50 19.69 5.91 -50.53
CA VAL A 50 20.83 5.51 -49.71
C VAL A 50 20.99 4.02 -49.92
N ASP A 51 22.13 3.67 -50.50
CA ASP A 51 22.50 2.34 -50.96
C ASP A 51 22.52 1.31 -49.82
N ILE A 52 21.81 0.21 -50.05
CA ILE A 52 21.94 -1.03 -49.30
C ILE A 52 23.01 -1.86 -49.99
N GLU A 53 24.25 -1.79 -49.52
CA GLU A 53 25.27 -2.76 -49.90
C GLU A 53 25.06 -4.08 -49.13
N LYS A 54 24.74 -5.12 -49.92
CA LYS A 54 24.81 -6.53 -49.55
C LYS A 54 26.28 -6.93 -49.35
N GLN A 55 26.60 -7.52 -48.20
CA GLN A 55 27.70 -8.49 -48.12
C GLN A 55 27.20 -9.85 -47.59
N GLN A 56 27.58 -10.89 -48.33
CA GLN A 56 27.20 -12.28 -48.13
C GLN A 56 28.22 -13.04 -47.26
N ARG A 57 27.66 -13.78 -46.28
CA ARG A 57 28.01 -15.14 -45.78
C ARG A 57 29.45 -15.52 -45.38
N LYS A 58 29.56 -16.00 -44.13
CA LYS A 58 29.99 -17.38 -43.69
C LYS A 58 29.69 -17.53 -42.18
N ARG A 59 28.67 -18.30 -41.77
CA ARG A 59 28.65 -19.71 -41.28
C ARG A 59 29.51 -20.01 -40.04
N GLN A 60 28.82 -20.34 -38.93
CA GLN A 60 29.10 -21.27 -37.80
C GLN A 60 28.45 -20.67 -36.53
N ASP A 61 27.84 -21.36 -35.57
CA ASP A 61 27.26 -22.69 -35.42
C ASP A 61 26.28 -22.57 -34.22
N LYS A 62 25.10 -23.19 -34.28
CA LYS A 62 24.09 -23.17 -33.20
C LYS A 62 24.27 -24.39 -32.29
N PRO A 63 24.20 -24.30 -30.95
CA PRO A 63 23.93 -25.46 -30.13
C PRO A 63 22.41 -25.64 -29.98
N LYS A 64 21.92 -26.77 -30.50
CA LYS A 64 20.60 -27.34 -30.18
C LYS A 64 20.59 -27.77 -28.71
N ARG A 65 19.65 -27.27 -27.90
CA ARG A 65 19.31 -27.89 -26.61
C ARG A 65 18.21 -28.92 -26.85
N VAL A 66 18.60 -30.18 -26.74
CA VAL A 66 17.74 -31.37 -26.80
C VAL A 66 17.11 -31.59 -25.42
N PHE A 67 15.80 -31.82 -25.41
CA PHE A 67 15.06 -32.39 -24.29
C PHE A 67 15.46 -33.85 -24.13
N LEU A 68 15.91 -34.25 -22.94
CA LEU A 68 16.07 -35.65 -22.55
C LEU A 68 15.39 -35.86 -21.20
N GLN A 69 14.35 -36.70 -21.22
CA GLN A 69 13.75 -37.33 -20.05
C GLN A 69 14.79 -38.20 -19.34
N SER A 70 14.90 -38.11 -18.03
CA SER A 70 15.70 -39.04 -17.22
C SER A 70 14.79 -40.04 -16.52
N ASN A 71 14.78 -41.29 -17.00
CA ASN A 71 14.34 -42.48 -16.29
C ASN A 71 15.51 -43.47 -16.27
N ALA A 72 16.02 -43.79 -15.07
CA ALA A 72 16.75 -45.04 -14.72
C ALA A 72 17.11 -44.92 -13.21
N ALA A 73 16.52 -45.72 -12.31
CA ALA A 73 16.80 -47.13 -12.06
C ALA A 73 18.27 -47.37 -11.65
N PHE A 74 18.49 -47.58 -10.36
CA PHE A 74 19.74 -48.09 -9.80
C PHE A 74 19.44 -49.43 -9.12
N GLU A 75 19.84 -50.50 -9.78
CA GLU A 75 19.86 -51.86 -9.22
C GLU A 75 21.18 -52.13 -8.48
N LEU A 76 21.05 -53.00 -7.49
CA LEU A 76 22.09 -53.46 -6.58
C LEU A 76 23.17 -54.29 -7.28
N HIS A 77 24.39 -54.24 -6.75
CA HIS A 77 25.27 -55.40 -6.76
C HIS A 77 25.75 -55.77 -5.36
N ASP A 78 25.59 -57.07 -5.13
CA ASP A 78 25.81 -57.87 -3.93
C ASP A 78 27.30 -58.23 -3.74
N ARG A 79 27.80 -58.17 -2.50
CA ARG A 79 28.93 -58.98 -2.01
C ARG A 79 28.80 -59.22 -0.51
N ALA A 80 28.49 -60.46 -0.17
CA ALA A 80 28.51 -61.02 1.18
C ALA A 80 29.95 -61.18 1.73
N ILE A 81 30.09 -61.13 3.06
CA ILE A 81 30.81 -62.11 3.91
C ILE A 81 30.36 -61.97 5.39
N VAL A 82 29.69 -63.02 5.85
CA VAL A 82 29.65 -63.72 7.16
C VAL A 82 30.08 -62.99 8.47
N GLY A 83 29.20 -63.05 9.47
CA GLY A 83 29.55 -62.87 10.89
C GLY A 83 28.35 -62.79 11.85
N VAL A 84 27.78 -63.95 12.22
CA VAL A 84 26.62 -64.07 13.13
C VAL A 84 27.02 -63.85 14.60
N LYS A 85 26.32 -62.95 15.32
CA LYS A 85 25.97 -63.12 16.74
C LYS A 85 24.53 -62.70 16.99
N LYS A 86 23.69 -63.69 17.34
CA LYS A 86 22.27 -63.55 17.68
C LYS A 86 22.12 -62.86 19.06
N THR A 87 21.44 -61.73 19.12
CA THR A 87 20.82 -61.22 20.34
C THR A 87 19.30 -61.11 20.12
N LYS A 88 18.55 -61.87 20.92
CA LYS A 88 17.08 -61.83 20.97
C LYS A 88 16.65 -60.42 21.37
N ARG A 89 15.89 -59.74 20.52
CA ARG A 89 15.19 -58.50 20.89
C ARG A 89 13.70 -58.64 20.57
N LEU A 90 12.91 -58.61 21.64
CA LEU A 90 11.46 -58.72 21.67
C LEU A 90 10.82 -57.72 20.69
N LYS A 91 9.98 -58.23 19.79
CA LYS A 91 9.12 -57.42 18.91
C LYS A 91 8.04 -56.75 19.77
N ALA A 92 8.24 -55.50 20.15
CA ALA A 92 7.14 -54.63 20.55
C ALA A 92 6.42 -54.15 19.29
N PRO A 93 5.07 -54.18 19.22
CA PRO A 93 4.34 -53.65 18.08
C PRO A 93 4.51 -52.13 18.05
N PHE A 94 5.27 -51.63 17.08
CA PHE A 94 5.28 -50.22 16.70
C PHE A 94 3.91 -49.87 16.15
N SER A 95 3.01 -49.39 17.01
CA SER A 95 1.85 -48.63 16.55
C SER A 95 2.38 -47.28 16.04
N PRO A 96 2.11 -46.90 14.78
CA PRO A 96 2.36 -45.54 14.37
C PRO A 96 1.31 -44.69 15.09
N ARG A 97 1.68 -44.09 16.22
CA ARG A 97 0.95 -42.93 16.74
C ARG A 97 1.14 -41.81 15.72
N SER A 98 0.34 -41.82 14.66
CA SER A 98 0.05 -40.61 13.91
C SER A 98 -0.72 -39.71 14.86
N SER A 99 0.01 -38.96 15.69
CA SER A 99 -0.56 -37.74 16.24
C SER A 99 -0.89 -36.90 15.01
N GLN A 100 -2.17 -36.91 14.62
CA GLN A 100 -2.69 -35.90 13.72
C GLN A 100 -2.46 -34.58 14.46
N ARG A 101 -1.30 -33.95 14.23
CA ARG A 101 -1.10 -32.55 14.58
C ARG A 101 -2.20 -31.83 13.83
N LYS A 102 -3.29 -31.49 14.53
CA LYS A 102 -4.36 -30.67 13.99
C LYS A 102 -3.68 -29.48 13.34
N SER A 103 -3.77 -29.37 12.01
CA SER A 103 -3.20 -28.26 11.27
C SER A 103 -3.75 -26.98 11.91
N LEU A 104 -2.86 -26.05 12.28
CA LEU A 104 -3.28 -24.78 12.88
C LEU A 104 -4.28 -24.08 11.95
N PRO A 105 -5.32 -23.42 12.50
CA PRO A 105 -6.30 -22.74 11.68
C PRO A 105 -5.62 -21.67 10.81
N LEU A 106 -6.04 -21.57 9.56
CA LEU A 106 -5.55 -20.55 8.63
C LEU A 106 -6.48 -19.35 8.61
N TYR A 107 -5.89 -18.18 8.50
CA TYR A 107 -6.57 -16.91 8.39
C TYR A 107 -6.11 -16.22 7.11
N ALA A 108 -6.99 -15.44 6.48
CA ALA A 108 -6.62 -14.67 5.30
C ALA A 108 -7.05 -13.21 5.38
N ALA A 109 -6.21 -12.32 4.87
CA ALA A 109 -6.49 -10.90 4.72
C ALA A 109 -6.20 -10.49 3.27
N LEU A 110 -7.19 -9.95 2.59
CA LEU A 110 -7.03 -9.36 1.27
C LEU A 110 -7.24 -7.86 1.35
N ASP A 111 -6.35 -7.13 0.69
CA ASP A 111 -6.32 -5.67 0.61
C ASP A 111 -6.26 -5.25 -0.86
N LEU A 112 -7.33 -4.60 -1.33
CA LEU A 112 -7.40 -3.96 -2.63
C LEU A 112 -7.28 -2.44 -2.45
N GLY A 113 -6.04 -1.97 -2.52
CA GLY A 113 -5.74 -0.55 -2.43
C GLY A 113 -5.66 0.16 -3.77
N THR A 114 -5.34 1.46 -3.73
CA THR A 114 -5.19 2.32 -4.91
C THR A 114 -4.11 1.85 -5.86
N ASN A 115 -2.99 1.32 -5.35
CA ASN A 115 -1.85 0.89 -6.17
C ASN A 115 -1.72 -0.63 -6.27
N ASN A 116 -1.92 -1.36 -5.18
CA ASN A 116 -1.63 -2.78 -5.08
C ASN A 116 -2.86 -3.59 -4.65
N CYS A 117 -3.00 -4.78 -5.21
CA CYS A 117 -3.85 -5.84 -4.68
C CYS A 117 -2.97 -6.87 -3.96
N ARG A 118 -3.26 -7.17 -2.70
CA ARG A 118 -2.43 -8.05 -1.86
C ARG A 118 -3.29 -9.03 -1.08
N LEU A 119 -2.82 -10.26 -0.95
CA LEU A 119 -3.39 -11.31 -0.11
C LEU A 119 -2.32 -11.85 0.83
N LEU A 120 -2.69 -12.09 2.08
CA LEU A 120 -1.84 -12.74 3.08
C LEU A 120 -2.63 -13.87 3.74
N ILE A 121 -2.08 -15.08 3.72
CA ILE A 121 -2.63 -16.25 4.40
C ILE A 121 -1.64 -16.67 5.48
N ALA A 122 -2.10 -16.82 6.72
CA ALA A 122 -1.24 -17.09 7.85
C ALA A 122 -1.85 -18.06 8.86
N SER A 123 -0.99 -18.76 9.59
CA SER A 123 -1.35 -19.55 10.76
C SER A 123 -0.84 -18.86 12.03
N PRO A 124 -1.60 -18.83 13.13
CA PRO A 124 -1.18 -18.19 14.36
C PRO A 124 0.04 -18.85 14.99
N SER A 125 0.83 -18.06 15.72
CA SER A 125 2.00 -18.50 16.49
C SER A 125 1.85 -18.03 17.95
N LYS A 126 2.93 -17.52 18.57
CA LYS A 126 2.89 -16.85 19.88
C LYS A 126 2.01 -15.57 19.84
N PRO A 127 1.54 -15.06 20.99
CA PRO A 127 0.64 -13.89 21.05
C PRO A 127 1.13 -12.69 20.24
N GLY A 128 0.32 -12.23 19.28
CA GLY A 128 0.65 -11.12 18.37
C GLY A 128 1.49 -11.52 17.15
N TYR A 129 1.85 -12.80 16.99
CA TYR A 129 2.67 -13.30 15.89
C TYR A 129 1.96 -14.42 15.14
N PHE A 130 2.29 -14.56 13.87
CA PHE A 130 1.81 -15.62 12.99
C PHE A 130 2.91 -16.02 12.01
N HIS A 131 2.76 -17.19 11.40
CA HIS A 131 3.59 -17.66 10.31
C HIS A 131 2.85 -17.46 8.99
N VAL A 132 3.50 -16.81 8.04
CA VAL A 132 2.97 -16.65 6.67
C VAL A 132 3.00 -18.01 5.97
N VAL A 133 1.86 -18.43 5.47
CA VAL A 133 1.67 -19.70 4.76
C VAL A 133 1.60 -19.48 3.25
N ASP A 134 0.98 -18.38 2.83
CA ASP A 134 0.93 -17.96 1.44
C ASP A 134 0.80 -16.43 1.37
N ALA A 135 1.31 -15.85 0.31
CA ALA A 135 1.16 -14.44 0.04
C ALA A 135 1.04 -14.19 -1.46
N PHE A 136 0.34 -13.13 -1.81
CA PHE A 136 0.26 -12.62 -3.16
C PHE A 136 0.29 -11.09 -3.11
N SER A 137 0.96 -10.49 -4.09
CA SER A 137 0.99 -9.05 -4.27
C SER A 137 1.12 -8.77 -5.76
N ARG A 138 0.25 -7.91 -6.28
CA ARG A 138 0.33 -7.43 -7.65
C ARG A 138 0.04 -5.95 -7.70
N ILE A 139 0.78 -5.22 -8.51
CA ILE A 139 0.51 -3.82 -8.81
C ILE A 139 -0.63 -3.78 -9.82
N VAL A 140 -1.70 -3.09 -9.46
CA VAL A 140 -2.93 -2.98 -10.27
C VAL A 140 -3.21 -1.54 -10.68
N ARG A 141 -2.65 -0.56 -9.96
CA ARG A 141 -2.87 0.89 -10.18
C ARG A 141 -4.37 1.19 -10.35
N LEU A 142 -5.20 0.68 -9.43
CA LEU A 142 -6.65 0.80 -9.49
C LEU A 142 -7.13 2.26 -9.51
N GLY A 143 -6.44 3.13 -8.77
CA GLY A 143 -6.77 4.55 -8.72
C GLY A 143 -6.10 5.41 -9.78
N GLU A 144 -5.48 4.83 -10.82
CA GLU A 144 -4.89 5.63 -11.89
C GLU A 144 -5.95 6.48 -12.59
N GLY A 145 -5.69 7.78 -12.75
CA GLY A 145 -6.60 8.75 -13.35
C GLY A 145 -7.83 9.10 -12.50
N LEU A 146 -7.97 8.53 -11.30
CA LEU A 146 -9.14 8.75 -10.44
C LEU A 146 -9.25 10.22 -10.00
N VAL A 147 -8.11 10.87 -9.70
CA VAL A 147 -8.08 12.28 -9.25
C VAL A 147 -8.67 13.23 -10.29
N ASN A 148 -8.46 12.92 -11.58
CA ASN A 148 -8.89 13.78 -12.68
C ASN A 148 -10.31 13.43 -13.17
N ASN A 149 -10.65 12.13 -13.17
CA ASN A 149 -11.87 11.65 -13.81
C ASN A 149 -13.03 11.42 -12.83
N GLY A 150 -12.77 11.18 -11.54
CA GLY A 150 -13.80 10.77 -10.56
C GLY A 150 -14.25 9.31 -10.66
N PHE A 151 -13.78 8.57 -11.67
CA PHE A 151 -14.13 7.16 -11.92
C PHE A 151 -12.91 6.24 -11.99
N LEU A 152 -13.10 4.97 -11.63
CA LEU A 152 -12.14 3.90 -11.90
C LEU A 152 -12.14 3.56 -13.40
N ASN A 153 -10.96 3.58 -14.01
CA ASN A 153 -10.78 3.24 -15.41
C ASN A 153 -11.01 1.74 -15.66
N THR A 154 -11.64 1.39 -16.80
CA THR A 154 -11.94 0.01 -17.18
C THR A 154 -10.70 -0.89 -17.17
N GLN A 155 -9.59 -0.43 -17.75
CA GLN A 155 -8.34 -1.19 -17.78
C GLN A 155 -7.79 -1.48 -16.37
N ALA A 156 -7.93 -0.53 -15.45
CA ALA A 156 -7.49 -0.70 -14.06
C ALA A 156 -8.39 -1.69 -13.31
N MET A 157 -9.70 -1.62 -13.53
CA MET A 157 -10.66 -2.59 -13.01
C MET A 157 -10.38 -4.01 -13.52
N ASP A 158 -10.09 -4.17 -14.82
CA ASP A 158 -9.78 -5.47 -15.43
C ASP A 158 -8.51 -6.10 -14.82
N ARG A 159 -7.43 -5.32 -14.69
CA ARG A 159 -6.19 -5.78 -14.04
C ARG A 159 -6.40 -6.19 -12.59
N ALA A 160 -7.24 -5.45 -11.87
CA ALA A 160 -7.60 -5.76 -10.49
C ALA A 160 -8.43 -7.05 -10.39
N ILE A 161 -9.43 -7.25 -11.25
CA ILE A 161 -10.23 -8.47 -11.31
C ILE A 161 -9.35 -9.69 -11.59
N GLU A 162 -8.43 -9.59 -12.56
CA GLU A 162 -7.48 -10.68 -12.83
C GLU A 162 -6.59 -11.00 -11.61
N ALA A 163 -6.33 -10.02 -10.72
CA ALA A 163 -5.50 -10.23 -9.54
C ALA A 163 -6.31 -10.96 -8.47
N LEU A 164 -7.56 -10.54 -8.34
CA LEU A 164 -8.55 -11.12 -7.44
C LEU A 164 -8.92 -12.56 -7.84
N LYS A 165 -8.96 -12.90 -9.13
CA LYS A 165 -9.09 -14.30 -9.59
C LYS A 165 -7.97 -15.19 -9.05
N ILE A 166 -6.72 -14.71 -9.07
CA ILE A 166 -5.58 -15.44 -8.48
C ILE A 166 -5.72 -15.56 -6.95
N CYS A 167 -6.14 -14.48 -6.28
CA CYS A 167 -6.42 -14.51 -4.84
C CYS A 167 -7.50 -15.54 -4.48
N HIS A 168 -8.58 -15.61 -5.26
CA HIS A 168 -9.66 -16.57 -5.07
C HIS A 168 -9.18 -18.02 -5.17
N LEU A 169 -8.35 -18.32 -6.18
CA LEU A 169 -7.75 -19.65 -6.33
C LEU A 169 -6.92 -20.03 -5.09
N LYS A 170 -6.10 -19.10 -4.57
CA LYS A 170 -5.30 -19.32 -3.35
C LYS A 170 -6.17 -19.54 -2.11
N LEU A 171 -7.29 -18.83 -1.99
CA LEU A 171 -8.26 -19.01 -0.91
C LEU A 171 -8.95 -20.38 -1.00
N LYS A 172 -9.39 -20.79 -2.20
CA LYS A 172 -10.05 -22.10 -2.44
C LYS A 172 -9.15 -23.31 -2.19
N GLN A 173 -7.85 -23.18 -2.46
CA GLN A 173 -6.87 -24.26 -2.26
C GLN A 173 -6.60 -24.59 -0.79
N ARG A 174 -7.11 -23.79 0.16
CA ARG A 174 -6.77 -23.89 1.58
C ARG A 174 -8.01 -23.86 2.43
N ARG A 175 -7.99 -24.59 3.54
CA ARG A 175 -9.08 -24.55 4.53
C ARG A 175 -8.92 -23.34 5.45
N ILE A 176 -9.35 -22.18 4.96
CA ILE A 176 -9.34 -20.92 5.72
C ILE A 176 -10.46 -20.94 6.76
N LYS A 177 -10.12 -20.68 8.03
CA LYS A 177 -11.08 -20.60 9.14
C LYS A 177 -11.89 -19.31 9.08
N SER A 178 -11.18 -18.19 8.92
CA SER A 178 -11.76 -16.84 8.85
C SER A 178 -10.94 -15.99 7.90
N TYR A 179 -11.61 -15.17 7.10
CA TYR A 179 -10.95 -14.18 6.25
C TYR A 179 -11.71 -12.86 6.25
N ARG A 180 -11.04 -11.81 5.79
CA ARG A 180 -11.64 -10.50 5.54
C ARG A 180 -11.00 -9.91 4.30
N LEU A 181 -11.84 -9.46 3.36
CA LEU A 181 -11.43 -8.96 2.05
C LEU A 181 -11.88 -7.51 1.95
N VAL A 182 -10.93 -6.59 1.87
CA VAL A 182 -11.24 -5.16 1.93
C VAL A 182 -10.79 -4.44 0.66
N ALA A 183 -11.54 -3.41 0.31
CA ALA A 183 -11.15 -2.38 -0.64
C ALA A 183 -11.06 -1.02 0.07
N THR A 184 -10.08 -0.20 -0.29
CA THR A 184 -9.79 1.05 0.42
C THR A 184 -10.09 2.29 -0.42
N GLU A 185 -9.22 3.32 -0.36
CA GLU A 185 -9.48 4.68 -0.83
C GLU A 185 -9.94 4.76 -2.29
N ALA A 186 -9.36 3.99 -3.22
CA ALA A 186 -9.77 4.06 -4.63
C ALA A 186 -11.25 3.71 -4.85
N CYS A 187 -11.72 2.60 -4.26
CA CYS A 187 -13.13 2.21 -4.38
C CYS A 187 -14.06 3.12 -3.56
N ARG A 188 -13.56 3.68 -2.45
CA ARG A 188 -14.31 4.59 -1.59
C ARG A 188 -14.54 5.95 -2.26
N SER A 189 -13.56 6.44 -3.01
CA SER A 189 -13.58 7.79 -3.60
C SER A 189 -14.14 7.83 -5.02
N ALA A 190 -14.15 6.71 -5.74
CA ALA A 190 -14.71 6.65 -7.09
C ALA A 190 -16.23 6.57 -7.11
N GLU A 191 -16.86 7.33 -8.01
CA GLU A 191 -18.31 7.31 -8.22
C GLU A 191 -18.82 5.93 -8.65
N ASN A 192 -18.06 5.22 -9.50
CA ASN A 192 -18.35 3.85 -9.92
C ASN A 192 -17.71 2.79 -9.00
N GLY A 193 -17.25 3.15 -7.80
CA GLY A 193 -16.61 2.22 -6.87
C GLY A 193 -17.50 1.05 -6.46
N ARG A 194 -18.79 1.32 -6.15
CA ARG A 194 -19.77 0.26 -5.83
C ARG A 194 -20.06 -0.66 -7.00
N TYR A 195 -20.15 -0.09 -8.21
CA TYR A 195 -20.30 -0.88 -9.44
C TYR A 195 -19.12 -1.84 -9.61
N PHE A 196 -17.90 -1.37 -9.40
CA PHE A 196 -16.71 -2.22 -9.47
C PHE A 196 -16.72 -3.34 -8.43
N ILE A 197 -17.13 -3.07 -7.19
CA ILE A 197 -17.25 -4.13 -6.16
C ILE A 197 -18.28 -5.19 -6.56
N GLN A 198 -19.42 -4.79 -7.13
CA GLN A 198 -20.40 -5.76 -7.65
C GLN A 198 -19.80 -6.62 -8.76
N ARG A 199 -19.09 -5.99 -9.70
CA ARG A 199 -18.38 -6.69 -10.79
C ARG A 199 -17.35 -7.69 -10.26
N VAL A 200 -16.62 -7.34 -9.18
CA VAL A 200 -15.69 -8.27 -8.51
C VAL A 200 -16.42 -9.49 -7.97
N LEU A 201 -17.57 -9.32 -7.32
CA LEU A 201 -18.37 -10.42 -6.83
C LEU A 201 -18.84 -11.33 -7.97
N ASP A 202 -19.36 -10.74 -9.05
CA ASP A 202 -19.90 -11.49 -10.19
C ASP A 202 -18.81 -12.28 -10.95
N GLU A 203 -17.64 -11.69 -11.15
CA GLU A 203 -16.56 -12.31 -11.95
C GLU A 203 -15.61 -13.21 -11.15
N THR A 204 -15.50 -13.02 -9.84
CA THR A 204 -14.53 -13.75 -9.01
C THR A 204 -15.19 -14.58 -7.91
N GLY A 205 -16.41 -14.23 -7.50
CA GLY A 205 -17.07 -14.80 -6.33
C GLY A 205 -16.50 -14.30 -5.00
N LEU A 206 -15.66 -13.26 -5.00
CA LEU A 206 -15.14 -12.63 -3.79
C LEU A 206 -16.02 -11.44 -3.38
N GLU A 207 -16.56 -11.51 -2.17
CA GLU A 207 -17.29 -10.40 -1.55
C GLU A 207 -16.30 -9.48 -0.84
N LEU A 208 -16.03 -8.31 -1.41
CA LEU A 208 -15.16 -7.29 -0.83
C LEU A 208 -16.00 -6.23 -0.14
N GLU A 209 -15.58 -5.80 1.05
CA GLU A 209 -16.16 -4.64 1.73
C GLU A 209 -15.33 -3.38 1.46
N ILE A 210 -15.97 -2.25 1.22
CA ILE A 210 -15.28 -0.95 1.21
C ILE A 210 -15.15 -0.49 2.67
N VAL A 211 -13.93 -0.54 3.22
CA VAL A 211 -13.70 -0.14 4.61
C VAL A 211 -13.66 1.38 4.76
N ASP A 212 -14.09 1.87 5.92
CA ASP A 212 -13.93 3.28 6.28
C ASP A 212 -12.49 3.59 6.73
N ARG A 213 -12.13 4.89 6.68
CA ARG A 213 -10.78 5.39 7.03
C ARG A 213 -10.40 5.10 8.48
N LYS A 214 -11.39 5.11 9.39
CA LYS A 214 -11.17 4.83 10.82
C LYS A 214 -10.73 3.38 11.02
N THR A 215 -11.37 2.46 10.31
CA THR A 215 -11.12 1.03 10.35
C THR A 215 -9.77 0.71 9.73
N GLU A 216 -9.44 1.34 8.61
CA GLU A 216 -8.12 1.29 7.96
C GLU A 216 -7.00 1.73 8.92
N ALA A 217 -7.13 2.89 9.56
CA ALA A 217 -6.20 3.38 10.57
C ALA A 217 -6.05 2.41 11.77
N ARG A 218 -7.16 1.82 12.24
CA ARG A 218 -7.13 0.82 13.32
C ARG A 218 -6.40 -0.45 12.92
N PHE A 219 -6.55 -0.92 11.69
CA PHE A 219 -5.80 -2.08 11.21
C PHE A 219 -4.31 -1.78 11.06
N ALA A 220 -3.93 -0.60 10.57
CA ALA A 220 -2.53 -0.19 10.53
C ALA A 220 -1.89 -0.26 11.93
N VAL A 221 -2.59 0.27 12.96
CA VAL A 221 -2.14 0.17 14.37
C VAL A 221 -2.04 -1.28 14.85
N ALA A 222 -3.07 -2.09 14.61
CA ALA A 222 -3.08 -3.49 15.05
C ALA A 222 -1.94 -4.31 14.41
N GLY A 223 -1.63 -4.07 13.13
CA GLY A 223 -0.56 -4.76 12.41
C GLY A 223 0.84 -4.43 12.90
N CYS A 224 1.02 -3.23 13.45
CA CYS A 224 2.30 -2.73 13.96
C CYS A 224 2.51 -3.01 15.45
N GLY A 225 1.53 -3.56 16.17
CA GLY A 225 1.56 -3.69 17.64
C GLY A 225 2.81 -4.36 18.21
N THR A 226 3.35 -5.38 17.53
CA THR A 226 4.56 -6.09 17.98
C THR A 226 5.88 -5.30 17.84
N LEU A 227 5.85 -4.14 17.16
CA LEU A 227 7.01 -3.28 16.98
C LEU A 227 7.11 -2.20 18.07
N VAL A 228 6.11 -2.08 18.94
CA VAL A 228 6.10 -1.12 20.06
C VAL A 228 6.90 -1.68 21.23
N GLU A 229 7.96 -0.96 21.60
CA GLU A 229 8.90 -1.38 22.64
C GLU A 229 8.40 -1.07 24.06
N ARG A 230 9.00 -1.76 25.05
CA ARG A 230 8.52 -1.66 26.44
C ARG A 230 8.80 -0.32 27.12
N ASN A 231 9.68 0.49 26.58
CA ASN A 231 10.05 1.81 27.08
C ASN A 231 9.42 2.94 26.25
N THR A 232 8.56 2.65 25.28
CA THR A 232 7.90 3.67 24.48
C THR A 232 6.86 4.44 25.29
N ASP A 233 6.88 5.77 25.19
CA ASP A 233 5.90 6.68 25.79
C ASP A 233 4.81 7.10 24.81
N ALA A 234 5.18 7.45 23.57
CA ALA A 234 4.26 7.86 22.54
C ALA A 234 4.77 7.53 21.13
N ILE A 235 3.84 7.35 20.19
CA ILE A 235 4.13 7.06 18.79
C ILE A 235 3.23 7.90 17.90
N VAL A 236 3.79 8.44 16.82
CA VAL A 236 3.01 8.82 15.64
C VAL A 236 3.18 7.72 14.61
N LEU A 237 2.12 6.94 14.42
CA LEU A 237 2.07 5.88 13.42
C LEU A 237 1.48 6.44 12.14
N PHE A 238 2.05 6.09 10.99
CA PHE A 238 1.47 6.47 9.71
C PHE A 238 1.62 5.39 8.64
N ASP A 239 0.60 5.30 7.79
CA ASP A 239 0.55 4.43 6.61
C ASP A 239 0.44 5.31 5.36
N ILE A 240 1.50 5.37 4.55
CA ILE A 240 1.50 6.17 3.31
C ILE A 240 1.01 5.27 2.18
N GLY A 241 -0.30 5.29 1.95
CA GLY A 241 -0.97 4.53 0.91
C GLY A 241 -0.82 5.12 -0.49
N GLY A 242 -1.51 4.50 -1.46
CA GLY A 242 -1.55 4.99 -2.83
C GLY A 242 -2.47 6.21 -3.00
N GLY A 243 -3.66 6.18 -2.38
CA GLY A 243 -4.65 7.25 -2.48
C GLY A 243 -4.88 8.05 -1.21
N SER A 244 -4.57 7.48 -0.05
CA SER A 244 -4.69 8.14 1.25
C SER A 244 -3.43 7.92 2.08
N SER A 245 -3.29 8.71 3.13
CA SER A 245 -2.29 8.49 4.16
C SER A 245 -2.92 8.59 5.55
N GLU A 246 -2.91 7.50 6.29
CA GLU A 246 -3.44 7.44 7.65
C GLU A 246 -2.36 7.89 8.64
N ILE A 247 -2.74 8.70 9.62
CA ILE A 247 -1.88 9.17 10.70
C ILE A 247 -2.60 8.93 12.03
N VAL A 248 -1.91 8.31 12.98
CA VAL A 248 -2.46 7.91 14.27
C VAL A 248 -1.52 8.30 15.40
N LEU A 249 -2.05 9.03 16.38
CA LEU A 249 -1.37 9.45 17.60
C LEU A 249 -1.67 8.42 18.70
N LEU A 250 -0.61 7.78 19.21
CA LEU A 250 -0.69 6.78 20.27
C LEU A 250 0.00 7.28 21.54
N ASP A 251 -0.73 7.34 22.65
CA ASP A 251 -0.15 7.49 23.99
C ASP A 251 -0.06 6.10 24.64
N VAL A 252 1.16 5.61 24.83
CA VAL A 252 1.45 4.28 25.40
C VAL A 252 2.19 4.38 26.75
N SER A 253 2.23 5.59 27.34
CA SER A 253 2.95 5.91 28.57
C SER A 253 2.26 5.38 29.83
N LYS A 254 0.92 5.45 29.88
CA LYS A 254 0.13 5.16 31.10
C LYS A 254 -0.58 3.82 31.10
N LYS A 255 -1.05 3.36 29.94
CA LYS A 255 -1.85 2.13 29.81
C LYS A 255 -1.32 1.28 28.68
N ARG A 256 -1.10 0.01 28.95
CA ARG A 256 -0.71 -0.97 27.93
C ARG A 256 -1.77 -2.02 27.81
N SER A 257 -2.63 -1.82 26.81
CA SER A 257 -3.58 -2.85 26.40
C SER A 257 -2.89 -3.85 25.48
N PHE A 258 -3.37 -5.09 25.50
CA PHE A 258 -3.04 -6.09 24.50
C PHE A 258 -3.51 -5.65 23.09
N ARG A 259 -4.51 -4.76 23.02
CA ARG A 259 -4.97 -4.12 21.78
C ARG A 259 -4.44 -2.70 21.70
N LEU A 260 -3.38 -2.51 20.91
CA LEU A 260 -2.78 -1.19 20.72
C LEU A 260 -3.76 -0.14 20.17
N SER A 261 -4.78 -0.57 19.42
CA SER A 261 -5.84 0.33 18.93
C SER A 261 -6.65 1.03 20.04
N GLU A 262 -6.62 0.52 21.27
CA GLU A 262 -7.26 1.17 22.43
C GLU A 262 -6.42 2.33 22.99
N GLN A 263 -5.18 2.49 22.54
CA GLN A 263 -4.27 3.58 22.90
C GLN A 263 -4.30 4.73 21.87
N ILE A 264 -5.24 4.71 20.93
CA ILE A 264 -5.42 5.78 19.95
C ILE A 264 -5.98 7.01 20.65
N THR A 265 -5.17 8.06 20.72
CA THR A 265 -5.54 9.36 21.29
C THR A 265 -6.24 10.23 20.24
N ALA A 266 -5.75 10.17 19.00
CA ALA A 266 -6.36 10.79 17.83
C ALA A 266 -5.85 10.16 16.54
N TRP A 267 -6.58 10.38 15.46
CA TRP A 267 -6.23 9.90 14.13
C TRP A 267 -6.80 10.84 13.06
N THR A 268 -6.19 10.80 11.88
CA THR A 268 -6.71 11.41 10.66
C THR A 268 -6.35 10.54 9.46
N SER A 269 -7.07 10.69 8.36
CA SER A 269 -6.73 10.09 7.07
C SER A 269 -6.73 11.20 6.06
N LEU A 270 -5.54 11.52 5.54
CA LEU A 270 -5.37 12.54 4.53
C LEU A 270 -5.82 11.94 3.19
N PRO A 271 -6.64 12.63 2.38
CA PRO A 271 -7.05 12.18 1.05
C PRO A 271 -5.92 12.41 0.03
N VAL A 272 -4.70 12.04 0.41
CA VAL A 272 -3.49 12.14 -0.40
C VAL A 272 -2.59 10.95 -0.07
N GLY A 273 -2.26 10.18 -1.10
CA GLY A 273 -1.23 9.14 -1.08
C GLY A 273 -0.25 9.34 -2.23
N VAL A 274 0.66 8.37 -2.41
CA VAL A 274 1.76 8.51 -3.39
C VAL A 274 1.27 8.59 -4.84
N VAL A 275 0.20 7.87 -5.20
CA VAL A 275 -0.36 7.86 -6.57
C VAL A 275 -1.05 9.19 -6.84
N THR A 276 -1.97 9.61 -5.96
CA THR A 276 -2.73 10.85 -6.15
C THR A 276 -1.83 12.09 -6.16
N LEU A 277 -0.74 12.07 -5.38
CA LEU A 277 0.20 13.18 -5.33
C LEU A 277 1.14 13.18 -6.54
N ALA A 278 1.63 12.02 -6.97
CA ALA A 278 2.44 11.91 -8.20
C ALA A 278 1.65 12.31 -9.45
N GLU A 279 0.38 11.91 -9.58
CA GLU A 279 -0.48 12.30 -10.70
C GLU A 279 -0.70 13.82 -10.77
N ARG A 280 -0.82 14.47 -9.61
CA ARG A 280 -1.01 15.92 -9.53
C ARG A 280 0.24 16.72 -9.92
N PHE A 281 1.43 16.19 -9.64
CA PHE A 281 2.71 16.91 -9.76
C PHE A 281 3.71 16.25 -10.72
N GLY A 282 3.26 15.34 -11.59
CA GLY A 282 4.06 14.70 -12.65
C GLY A 282 4.83 13.43 -12.25
N GLY A 283 5.42 13.38 -11.05
CA GLY A 283 6.02 12.17 -10.44
C GLY A 283 7.33 11.66 -11.06
N ASN A 284 7.45 11.67 -12.39
CA ASN A 284 8.63 11.21 -13.14
C ASN A 284 9.79 12.19 -13.03
N GLU A 285 9.56 13.43 -13.48
CA GLU A 285 10.48 14.55 -13.36
C GLU A 285 9.94 15.44 -12.24
N VAL A 286 10.66 15.48 -11.13
CA VAL A 286 10.27 16.25 -9.95
C VAL A 286 11.44 17.15 -9.61
N SER A 287 11.29 18.44 -9.89
CA SER A 287 12.25 19.44 -9.47
C SER A 287 12.20 19.65 -7.95
N VAL A 288 13.17 20.38 -7.40
CA VAL A 288 13.15 20.78 -5.99
C VAL A 288 11.90 21.63 -5.69
N ASP A 289 11.50 22.50 -6.62
CA ASP A 289 10.30 23.32 -6.49
C ASP A 289 9.02 22.47 -6.50
N ASP A 290 8.95 21.46 -7.39
CA ASP A 290 7.82 20.52 -7.40
C ASP A 290 7.72 19.74 -6.09
N PHE A 291 8.86 19.32 -5.53
CA PHE A 291 8.90 18.63 -4.24
C PHE A 291 8.42 19.53 -3.10
N GLU A 292 8.84 20.80 -3.04
CA GLU A 292 8.34 21.73 -2.03
C GLU A 292 6.86 22.09 -2.26
N ASN A 293 6.39 22.14 -3.50
CA ASN A 293 4.97 22.28 -3.82
C ASN A 293 4.14 21.07 -3.35
N MET A 294 4.65 19.84 -3.54
CA MET A 294 4.06 18.63 -2.98
C MET A 294 3.96 18.71 -1.45
N LYS A 295 5.04 19.13 -0.78
CA LYS A 295 5.05 19.31 0.68
C LYS A 295 4.05 20.37 1.12
N SER A 296 3.99 21.52 0.45
CA SER A 296 3.03 22.59 0.73
C SER A 296 1.57 22.09 0.63
N TYR A 297 1.27 21.33 -0.41
CA TYR A 297 -0.03 20.72 -0.61
C TYR A 297 -0.41 19.74 0.52
N VAL A 298 0.50 18.84 0.89
CA VAL A 298 0.28 17.89 2.00
C VAL A 298 0.13 18.63 3.34
N ARG A 299 0.94 19.66 3.57
CA ARG A 299 0.91 20.50 4.78
C ARG A 299 -0.44 21.18 4.96
N GLY A 300 -1.11 21.57 3.87
CA GLY A 300 -2.48 22.08 3.90
C GLY A 300 -3.48 21.12 4.57
N PHE A 301 -3.44 19.83 4.24
CA PHE A 301 -4.31 18.83 4.88
C PHE A 301 -3.94 18.59 6.35
N LEU A 302 -2.63 18.53 6.64
CA LEU A 302 -2.17 18.24 7.99
C LEU A 302 -2.40 19.41 8.96
N ASN A 303 -2.40 20.65 8.45
CA ASN A 303 -2.81 21.83 9.22
C ASN A 303 -4.29 21.80 9.62
N ASN A 304 -5.14 21.12 8.86
CA ASN A 304 -6.55 20.95 9.20
C ASN A 304 -6.80 19.82 10.22
N PHE A 305 -5.77 19.09 10.64
CA PHE A 305 -5.89 18.09 11.69
C PHE A 305 -5.84 18.76 13.08
N SER A 306 -7.01 19.15 13.59
CA SER A 306 -7.15 19.89 14.87
C SER A 306 -6.53 19.18 16.07
N ASP A 307 -6.50 17.85 16.04
CA ASP A 307 -6.01 17.02 17.14
C ASP A 307 -4.51 16.69 17.04
N ARG A 308 -3.77 17.29 16.08
CA ARG A 308 -2.35 16.97 15.84
C ARG A 308 -1.44 17.17 17.06
N ASP A 309 -1.82 18.08 17.96
CA ASP A 309 -1.07 18.44 19.16
C ASP A 309 -1.48 17.64 20.40
N LYS A 310 -2.39 16.66 20.28
CA LYS A 310 -2.93 15.89 21.43
C LYS A 310 -1.90 15.08 22.20
N LEU A 311 -0.74 14.75 21.62
CA LEU A 311 0.35 14.13 22.37
C LEU A 311 1.04 15.12 23.32
N GLY A 312 0.92 16.43 23.08
CA GLY A 312 1.45 17.49 23.93
C GLY A 312 2.93 17.28 24.25
N ALA A 313 3.28 17.33 25.55
CA ALA A 313 4.65 17.17 26.03
C ALA A 313 5.25 15.78 25.73
N LEU A 314 4.45 14.76 25.42
CA LEU A 314 4.97 13.43 25.11
C LEU A 314 5.85 13.43 23.84
N THR A 315 5.64 14.36 22.90
CA THR A 315 6.48 14.49 21.70
C THR A 315 7.91 14.92 22.00
N GLN A 316 8.14 15.51 23.18
CA GLN A 316 9.47 15.90 23.65
C GLN A 316 10.17 14.80 24.47
N SER A 317 9.47 13.68 24.75
CA SER A 317 10.08 12.55 25.45
C SER A 317 11.20 11.91 24.62
N SER A 318 12.26 11.45 25.28
CA SER A 318 13.32 10.65 24.65
C SER A 318 12.81 9.31 24.11
N ASN A 319 11.63 8.85 24.56
CA ASN A 319 11.00 7.61 24.12
C ASN A 319 9.86 7.83 23.10
N PHE A 320 9.71 9.06 22.59
CA PHE A 320 8.83 9.37 21.47
C PHE A 320 9.48 9.00 20.14
N HIS A 321 8.72 8.35 19.25
CA HIS A 321 9.22 8.05 17.91
C HIS A 321 8.12 7.95 16.85
N LEU A 322 8.56 7.99 15.60
CA LEU A 322 7.72 7.74 14.44
C LEU A 322 7.68 6.24 14.12
N LEU A 323 6.53 5.72 13.69
CA LEU A 323 6.38 4.36 13.18
C LEU A 323 5.72 4.41 11.80
N GLY A 324 6.53 4.25 10.76
CA GLY A 324 6.08 4.33 9.38
C GLY A 324 5.89 2.96 8.74
N THR A 325 4.80 2.79 7.99
CA THR A 325 4.55 1.61 7.16
C THR A 325 4.35 1.96 5.68
N SER A 326 4.15 0.94 4.85
CA SER A 326 3.97 0.97 3.38
C SER A 326 5.27 1.00 2.55
N GLY A 327 5.07 1.02 1.23
CA GLY A 327 6.10 0.93 0.20
C GLY A 327 7.15 2.02 0.29
N THR A 328 6.76 3.27 0.58
CA THR A 328 7.70 4.39 0.69
C THR A 328 8.74 4.16 1.77
N ILE A 329 8.28 3.85 2.99
CA ILE A 329 9.15 3.69 4.17
C ILE A 329 10.05 2.47 4.01
N THR A 330 9.50 1.36 3.52
CA THR A 330 10.26 0.14 3.25
C THR A 330 11.27 0.30 2.10
N THR A 331 10.98 1.17 1.12
CA THR A 331 11.91 1.47 0.02
C THR A 331 13.08 2.33 0.51
N LEU A 332 12.82 3.38 1.29
CA LEU A 332 13.87 4.21 1.90
C LEU A 332 14.78 3.38 2.82
N ALA A 333 14.19 2.46 3.59
CA ALA A 333 14.91 1.52 4.42
C ALA A 333 15.82 0.59 3.61
N GLY A 334 15.31 0.03 2.50
CA GLY A 334 16.09 -0.81 1.60
C GLY A 334 17.26 -0.07 0.95
N MET A 335 17.05 1.19 0.58
CA MET A 335 18.12 2.07 0.06
C MET A 335 19.16 2.40 1.10
N HIS A 336 18.74 2.73 2.34
CA HIS A 336 19.64 3.02 3.45
C HIS A 336 20.53 1.81 3.79
N LEU A 337 19.96 0.60 3.73
CA LEU A 337 20.69 -0.66 3.89
C LEU A 337 21.52 -1.07 2.66
N ASN A 338 21.42 -0.32 1.56
CA ASN A 338 22.06 -0.61 0.27
C ASN A 338 21.83 -2.06 -0.20
N LEU A 339 20.58 -2.53 -0.14
CA LEU A 339 20.27 -3.92 -0.48
C LEU A 339 20.32 -4.15 -1.99
N GLU A 340 21.00 -5.21 -2.41
CA GLU A 340 20.99 -5.72 -3.80
C GLU A 340 19.62 -6.24 -4.23
N ARG A 341 18.78 -6.62 -3.26
CA ARG A 341 17.39 -7.02 -3.44
C ARG A 341 16.64 -6.79 -2.14
N TYR A 342 15.39 -6.34 -2.25
CA TYR A 342 14.52 -6.18 -1.09
C TYR A 342 14.44 -7.47 -0.24
N ASP A 343 14.80 -7.36 1.05
CA ASP A 343 14.69 -8.42 2.04
C ASP A 343 13.92 -7.93 3.27
N ARG A 344 12.65 -8.36 3.39
CA ARG A 344 11.77 -8.03 4.51
C ARG A 344 12.41 -8.29 5.86
N ARG A 345 13.22 -9.35 6.01
CA ARG A 345 13.81 -9.73 7.32
C ARG A 345 14.82 -8.71 7.82
N LYS A 346 15.41 -7.93 6.91
CA LYS A 346 16.35 -6.85 7.24
C LYS A 346 15.64 -5.51 7.43
N VAL A 347 14.51 -5.31 6.76
CA VAL A 347 13.76 -4.05 6.72
C VAL A 347 12.71 -3.94 7.82
N ASP A 348 11.95 -5.00 8.08
CA ASP A 348 10.86 -4.98 9.05
C ASP A 348 11.39 -4.82 10.49
N GLY A 349 10.95 -3.78 11.19
CA GLY A 349 11.45 -3.48 12.53
C GLY A 349 12.92 -3.07 12.53
N MET A 350 13.38 -2.32 11.53
CA MET A 350 14.64 -1.59 11.66
C MET A 350 14.40 -0.16 12.16
N TRP A 351 15.44 0.44 12.75
CA TRP A 351 15.44 1.86 13.13
C TRP A 351 16.20 2.66 12.06
N MET A 352 15.70 3.84 11.74
CA MET A 352 16.40 4.85 10.94
C MET A 352 16.44 6.16 11.73
N ASN A 353 17.55 6.89 11.66
CA ASN A 353 17.60 8.21 12.25
C ASN A 353 17.01 9.26 11.29
N ASP A 354 16.59 10.38 11.86
CA ASP A 354 16.09 11.54 11.13
C ASP A 354 17.04 11.97 9.98
N THR A 355 18.35 12.01 10.27
CA THR A 355 19.40 12.36 9.31
C THR A 355 19.53 11.37 8.17
N ASP A 356 19.33 10.07 8.43
CA ASP A 356 19.42 9.01 7.42
C ASP A 356 18.30 9.15 6.40
N ILE A 357 17.09 9.45 6.87
CA ILE A 357 15.92 9.67 6.01
C ILE A 357 16.15 10.92 5.16
N THR A 358 16.61 12.02 5.75
CA THR A 358 16.95 13.25 5.00
C THR A 358 17.99 12.98 3.92
N LEU A 359 19.01 12.18 4.21
CA LEU A 359 20.03 11.78 3.23
C LEU A 359 19.42 10.97 2.08
N MET A 360 18.55 10.00 2.38
CA MET A 360 17.88 9.19 1.35
C MET A 360 16.95 10.04 0.47
N THR A 361 16.18 10.95 1.05
CA THR A 361 15.33 11.89 0.29
C THR A 361 16.18 12.77 -0.64
N LYS A 362 17.28 13.35 -0.14
CA LYS A 362 18.19 14.16 -0.97
C LYS A 362 18.80 13.35 -2.11
N ARG A 363 19.19 12.10 -1.86
CA ARG A 363 19.71 11.19 -2.88
C ARG A 363 18.67 10.89 -3.97
N LEU A 364 17.42 10.66 -3.59
CA LEU A 364 16.32 10.46 -4.55
C LEU A 364 16.06 11.70 -5.41
N LEU A 365 16.14 12.89 -4.82
CA LEU A 365 15.99 14.16 -5.54
C LEU A 365 17.14 14.42 -6.51
N SER A 366 18.35 13.94 -6.21
CA SER A 366 19.49 14.05 -7.13
C SER A 366 19.43 13.09 -8.32
N TRP A 367 18.54 12.10 -8.29
CA TRP A 367 18.42 11.08 -9.33
C TRP A 367 17.37 11.41 -10.36
N ASP A 368 17.67 11.08 -11.62
CA ASP A 368 16.68 11.01 -12.68
C ASP A 368 15.78 9.77 -12.55
N ILE A 369 14.78 9.66 -13.42
CA ILE A 369 13.86 8.51 -13.40
C ILE A 369 14.57 7.19 -13.72
N ASN A 370 15.59 7.18 -14.58
CA ASN A 370 16.29 5.96 -14.98
C ASN A 370 17.13 5.39 -13.83
N GLU A 371 17.82 6.25 -13.09
CA GLU A 371 18.57 5.90 -11.89
C GLU A 371 17.65 5.30 -10.82
N ARG A 372 16.46 5.89 -10.61
CA ARG A 372 15.45 5.35 -9.70
C ARG A 372 14.94 3.98 -10.16
N VAL A 373 14.69 3.79 -11.46
CA VAL A 373 14.22 2.52 -12.03
C VAL A 373 15.25 1.40 -11.84
N ILE A 374 16.54 1.70 -11.96
CA ILE A 374 17.64 0.73 -11.83
C ILE A 374 17.86 0.33 -10.36
N ASN A 375 17.47 1.17 -9.40
CA ASN A 375 17.63 0.85 -7.99
C ASN A 375 16.86 -0.44 -7.59
N PRO A 376 17.51 -1.45 -6.99
CA PRO A 376 16.88 -2.75 -6.71
C PRO A 376 15.72 -2.71 -5.71
N CYS A 377 15.64 -1.67 -4.87
CA CYS A 377 14.57 -1.52 -3.87
C CYS A 377 13.39 -0.68 -4.38
N ILE A 378 13.59 0.13 -5.42
CA ILE A 378 12.54 0.98 -6.02
C ILE A 378 11.89 0.24 -7.19
N GLY A 379 12.68 -0.07 -8.24
CA GLY A 379 12.21 -0.68 -9.48
C GLY A 379 11.29 0.22 -10.31
N ARG A 380 10.97 -0.24 -11.52
CA ARG A 380 10.16 0.53 -12.49
C ARG A 380 8.80 0.96 -11.96
N GLU A 381 8.10 0.09 -11.24
CA GLU A 381 6.70 0.32 -10.89
C GLU A 381 6.49 1.34 -9.75
N ARG A 382 7.57 1.78 -9.08
CA ARG A 382 7.54 2.76 -7.99
C ARG A 382 8.40 4.00 -8.24
N ALA A 383 9.20 4.02 -9.29
CA ALA A 383 10.16 5.10 -9.56
C ALA A 383 9.47 6.47 -9.73
N ASP A 384 8.25 6.46 -10.26
CA ASP A 384 7.34 7.59 -10.44
C ASP A 384 6.62 8.04 -9.14
N LEU A 385 6.63 7.20 -8.10
CA LEU A 385 5.85 7.41 -6.87
C LEU A 385 6.71 7.74 -5.65
N VAL A 386 7.99 7.36 -5.65
CA VAL A 386 8.82 7.38 -4.45
C VAL A 386 9.02 8.79 -3.87
N LEU A 387 9.20 9.81 -4.71
CA LEU A 387 9.36 11.19 -4.25
C LEU A 387 8.08 11.78 -3.66
N ALA A 388 6.92 11.46 -4.22
CA ALA A 388 5.64 11.84 -3.62
C ALA A 388 5.51 11.25 -2.20
N GLY A 389 5.94 10.01 -2.00
CA GLY A 389 6.02 9.40 -0.68
C GLY A 389 6.98 10.12 0.27
N CYS A 390 8.16 10.52 -0.22
CA CYS A 390 9.11 11.32 0.55
C CYS A 390 8.54 12.67 0.97
N ALA A 391 7.81 13.36 0.10
CA ALA A 391 7.18 14.64 0.44
C ALA A 391 6.16 14.49 1.58
N ILE A 392 5.34 13.43 1.56
CA ILE A 392 4.40 13.14 2.65
C ILE A 392 5.16 12.85 3.95
N LEU A 393 6.20 12.01 3.89
CA LEU A 393 7.03 11.66 5.05
C LEU A 393 7.71 12.89 5.65
N ASP A 394 8.28 13.76 4.83
CA ASP A 394 8.97 14.97 5.29
C ASP A 394 8.01 15.91 6.02
N VAL A 395 6.79 16.11 5.50
CA VAL A 395 5.77 16.91 6.19
C VAL A 395 5.36 16.28 7.54
N ILE A 396 5.24 14.96 7.62
CA ILE A 396 4.97 14.26 8.89
C ILE A 396 6.11 14.50 9.89
N ARG A 397 7.37 14.42 9.44
CA ARG A 397 8.56 14.67 10.28
C ARG A 397 8.69 16.13 10.72
N GLU A 398 8.27 17.07 9.88
CA GLU A 398 8.22 18.49 10.24
C GLU A 398 7.19 18.77 11.35
N VAL A 399 6.01 18.14 11.28
CA VAL A 399 4.95 18.33 12.28
C VAL A 399 5.23 17.58 13.58
N TRP A 400 5.81 16.38 13.50
CA TRP A 400 6.21 15.60 14.67
C TRP A 400 7.70 15.24 14.61
N PRO A 401 8.59 16.19 14.95
CA PRO A 401 10.02 15.94 14.96
C PRO A 401 10.38 14.80 15.90
N SER A 402 11.12 13.81 15.39
CA SER A 402 11.65 12.71 16.20
C SER A 402 13.05 12.35 15.73
N ARG A 403 13.90 11.94 16.67
CA ARG A 403 15.25 11.45 16.36
C ARG A 403 15.24 10.16 15.56
N ARG A 404 14.19 9.34 15.70
CA ARG A 404 14.13 7.99 15.16
C ARG A 404 12.78 7.65 14.55
N LEU A 405 12.84 6.88 13.47
CA LEU A 405 11.71 6.26 12.81
C LEU A 405 11.88 4.74 12.85
N ARG A 406 10.82 4.05 13.28
CA ARG A 406 10.70 2.60 13.21
C ARG A 406 10.04 2.22 11.89
N VAL A 407 10.69 1.36 11.12
CA VAL A 407 10.19 0.88 9.83
C VAL A 407 9.32 -0.36 10.06
N ALA A 408 8.12 -0.38 9.48
CA ALA A 408 7.26 -1.55 9.46
C ALA A 408 7.01 -2.03 8.03
N ASP A 409 7.32 -3.29 7.73
CA ASP A 409 6.81 -3.99 6.54
C ASP A 409 5.53 -4.77 6.91
N ARG A 410 4.67 -4.11 7.70
CA ARG A 410 3.43 -4.67 8.25
C ARG A 410 2.44 -3.54 8.33
N GLY A 411 1.17 -3.80 8.01
CA GLY A 411 0.16 -2.75 8.04
C GLY A 411 -1.23 -3.35 8.08
N LEU A 412 -2.10 -2.85 7.22
CA LEU A 412 -3.51 -3.22 7.19
C LEU A 412 -3.76 -4.73 7.16
N ARG A 413 -3.06 -5.50 6.31
CA ARG A 413 -3.28 -6.96 6.20
C ARG A 413 -2.90 -7.69 7.48
N GLU A 414 -1.75 -7.35 8.05
CA GLU A 414 -1.32 -7.90 9.33
C GLU A 414 -2.30 -7.52 10.45
N GLY A 415 -2.80 -6.28 10.47
CA GLY A 415 -3.83 -5.84 11.40
C GLY A 415 -5.12 -6.64 11.30
N ILE A 416 -5.62 -6.87 10.09
CA ILE A 416 -6.79 -7.72 9.84
C ILE A 416 -6.58 -9.12 10.41
N LEU A 417 -5.43 -9.76 10.13
CA LEU A 417 -5.14 -11.09 10.63
C LEU A 417 -5.09 -11.13 12.17
N ILE A 418 -4.44 -10.13 12.78
CA ILE A 418 -4.34 -9.99 14.23
C ILE A 418 -5.73 -9.87 14.86
N GLU A 419 -6.60 -9.01 14.31
CA GLU A 419 -7.97 -8.83 14.79
C GLU A 419 -8.83 -10.09 14.62
N LEU A 420 -8.73 -10.78 13.48
CA LEU A 420 -9.43 -12.05 13.26
C LEU A 420 -8.98 -13.13 14.27
N MET A 421 -7.67 -13.25 14.52
CA MET A 421 -7.11 -14.21 15.47
C MET A 421 -7.48 -13.85 16.92
N LEU A 422 -7.52 -12.56 17.24
CA LEU A 422 -7.98 -12.05 18.54
C LEU A 422 -9.46 -12.34 18.79
N ARG A 423 -10.31 -12.03 17.81
CA ARG A 423 -11.76 -12.30 17.85
C ARG A 423 -12.03 -13.78 18.10
N ASP A 424 -11.27 -14.65 17.45
CA ASP A 424 -11.40 -16.09 17.57
C ASP A 424 -10.71 -16.69 18.81
N GLY A 425 -10.17 -15.86 19.71
CA GLY A 425 -9.58 -16.28 20.98
C GLY A 425 -8.30 -17.11 20.84
N VAL A 426 -7.59 -17.00 19.71
CA VAL A 426 -6.46 -17.88 19.37
C VAL A 426 -5.32 -17.81 20.39
N TRP A 427 -5.06 -16.63 20.94
CA TRP A 427 -4.00 -16.39 21.94
C TRP A 427 -4.52 -16.35 23.37
N CYS A 428 -5.83 -16.51 23.57
CA CYS A 428 -6.43 -16.67 24.87
C CYS A 428 -6.24 -18.13 25.31
N ARG A 429 -5.07 -18.48 25.86
CA ARG A 429 -4.85 -19.83 26.36
C ARG A 429 -5.79 -20.12 27.54
N CYS A 430 -6.47 -21.26 27.42
CA CYS A 430 -7.35 -21.90 28.38
C CYS A 430 -6.85 -21.77 29.83
N ARG A 431 -7.54 -20.96 30.64
CA ARG A 431 -7.52 -21.03 32.10
C ARG A 431 -8.47 -22.16 32.58
N LYS A 432 -8.38 -23.34 31.96
CA LYS A 432 -9.10 -24.56 32.39
C LYS A 432 -8.06 -25.62 32.72
N GLY A 433 -7.77 -25.77 34.01
CA GLY A 433 -6.80 -26.78 34.46
C GLY A 433 -6.33 -26.70 35.91
N THR A 434 -7.16 -26.25 36.86
CA THR A 434 -7.01 -26.60 38.29
C THR A 434 -8.35 -26.36 39.01
N THR A 435 -9.34 -27.18 38.71
CA THR A 435 -10.34 -27.51 39.74
C THR A 435 -9.62 -28.43 40.73
N ALA A 436 -9.09 -27.85 41.80
CA ALA A 436 -8.77 -28.62 42.99
C ALA A 436 -10.08 -29.27 43.44
N LYS A 437 -10.16 -30.60 43.30
CA LYS A 437 -11.12 -31.41 44.04
C LYS A 437 -10.78 -31.21 45.52
N THR A 438 -11.50 -30.36 46.21
CA THR A 438 -11.77 -30.56 47.63
C THR A 438 -12.44 -31.93 47.73
N ARG A 439 -11.68 -32.92 48.20
CA ARG A 439 -12.23 -34.15 48.74
C ARG A 439 -12.66 -33.82 50.16
N ASP A 440 -13.96 -33.90 50.41
CA ASP A 440 -14.45 -34.24 51.73
C ASP A 440 -13.95 -35.64 52.07
N TYR A 441 -13.21 -35.75 53.18
CA TYR A 441 -13.33 -36.72 54.28
C TYR A 441 -12.17 -36.50 55.26
#